data_AF-A0A7L4IDQ3-F1
#
_entry.id   AF-A0A7L4IDQ3-F1
#
_cell.length_a   1.000
_cell.length_b   1.000
_cell.length_c   1.000
_cell.angle_alpha   90.00
_cell.angle_beta   90.00
_cell.angle_gamma   90.00
#
_symmetry.space_group_name_H-M   'P 1'
#
loop_
_entity.id
_entity.type
_entity.pdbx_description
1 polymer ?
#
loop_
_entity_poly.entity_id
_entity_poly.type
_entity_poly.pdbx_seq_one_letter_code
_entity_poly.pdbx_strand_id
1 'polypeptide(L)'
;CHAPLRRLRRRPDGRWQLVLADGTVTADHVVSALPAAALAEVLPAEAEPLAQELRRIPAASVAVVNLQYEGVTLPVTVRAAPAGDASAHGRPGPAHAAAPAQGFGHLVPSSEDASLLGIVYDSVAFPQHDGTGAASVRLTVMLGGAWFGQSFGDPAAAAPALLLQRAQAAVREQ
;
A
#
# COMPACT_ATOMS: atom_id res chain seq x y z
N CYS A 1 -1.40 13.72 -18.71
CA CYS A 1 -1.06 13.41 -20.12
C CYS A 1 -1.62 12.04 -20.45
N HIS A 2 -2.37 11.90 -21.56
CA HIS A 2 -3.19 10.72 -21.88
C HIS A 2 -2.64 9.89 -23.05
N ALA A 3 -1.32 9.87 -23.25
CA ALA A 3 -0.67 9.19 -24.37
C ALA A 3 0.10 7.95 -23.90
N PRO A 4 -0.59 6.83 -23.58
CA PRO A 4 0.10 5.61 -23.16
C PRO A 4 0.96 5.05 -24.29
N LEU A 5 2.17 4.65 -23.94
CA LEU A 5 3.08 3.94 -24.84
C LEU A 5 2.47 2.58 -25.21
N ARG A 6 2.40 2.30 -26.50
CA ARG A 6 1.90 1.03 -27.05
C ARG A 6 3.02 0.15 -27.56
N ARG A 7 4.11 0.73 -28.05
CA ARG A 7 5.25 -0.02 -28.58
C ARG A 7 6.51 0.83 -28.66
N LEU A 8 7.65 0.21 -28.39
CA LEU A 8 8.98 0.69 -28.73
C LEU A 8 9.46 0.01 -29.99
N ARG A 9 10.10 0.77 -30.88
CA ARG A 9 10.75 0.24 -32.07
C ARG A 9 12.14 0.84 -32.21
N ARG A 10 13.09 0.04 -32.65
CA ARG A 10 14.37 0.55 -33.13
C ARG A 10 14.25 0.87 -34.61
N ARG A 11 14.63 2.10 -34.99
CA ARG A 11 14.68 2.51 -36.39
C ARG A 11 16.02 2.09 -37.02
N PRO A 12 16.08 1.94 -38.36
CA PRO A 12 17.33 1.63 -39.07
C PRO A 12 18.42 2.70 -38.90
N ASP A 13 18.03 3.96 -38.63
CA ASP A 13 18.95 5.08 -38.37
C ASP A 13 19.52 5.08 -36.95
N GLY A 14 19.24 4.03 -36.16
CA GLY A 14 19.75 3.87 -34.80
C GLY A 14 18.93 4.60 -33.73
N ARG A 15 17.92 5.41 -34.08
CA ARG A 15 17.05 6.08 -33.10
C ARG A 15 15.91 5.19 -32.62
N TRP A 16 15.31 5.58 -31.50
CA TRP A 16 14.09 4.98 -30.99
C TRP A 16 12.85 5.66 -31.58
N GLN A 17 11.83 4.85 -31.82
CA GLN A 17 10.47 5.31 -32.13
C GLN A 17 9.52 4.77 -31.07
N LEU A 18 8.81 5.68 -30.41
CA LEU A 18 7.77 5.43 -29.44
C LEU A 18 6.42 5.54 -30.15
N VAL A 19 5.66 4.46 -30.18
CA VAL A 19 4.28 4.45 -30.69
C VAL A 19 3.36 4.68 -29.52
N LEU A 20 2.72 5.84 -29.48
CA LEU A 20 1.75 6.25 -28.48
C LEU A 20 0.33 5.99 -29.00
N ALA A 21 -0.68 6.18 -28.15
CA ALA A 21 -2.08 6.04 -28.58
C ALA A 21 -2.52 7.09 -29.61
N ASP A 22 -1.90 8.28 -29.60
CA ASP A 22 -2.27 9.46 -30.37
C ASP A 22 -1.22 9.87 -31.42
N GLY A 23 -0.13 9.11 -31.55
CA GLY A 23 0.91 9.42 -32.52
C GLY A 23 2.23 8.69 -32.29
N THR A 24 3.30 9.22 -32.87
CA THR A 24 4.65 8.66 -32.71
C THR A 24 5.65 9.75 -32.33
N VAL A 25 6.59 9.39 -31.46
CA VAL A 25 7.70 10.26 -31.04
C VAL A 25 9.02 9.55 -31.34
N THR A 26 10.04 10.30 -31.75
CA THR A 26 11.39 9.77 -31.97
C THR A 26 12.36 10.33 -30.94
N ALA A 27 13.31 9.52 -30.49
CA ALA A 27 14.34 9.92 -29.54
C ALA A 27 15.65 9.19 -29.79
N ASP A 28 16.78 9.82 -29.44
CA ASP A 28 18.09 9.17 -29.51
C ASP A 28 18.27 8.16 -28.36
N HIS A 29 17.70 8.46 -27.19
CA HIS A 29 17.71 7.61 -26.01
C HIS A 29 16.32 7.51 -25.37
N VAL A 30 16.05 6.40 -24.68
CA VAL A 30 14.83 6.17 -23.91
C VAL A 30 15.20 5.78 -22.49
N VAL A 31 14.62 6.47 -21.51
CA VAL A 31 14.67 6.10 -20.09
C VAL A 31 13.30 5.56 -19.71
N SER A 32 13.21 4.28 -19.36
CA SER A 32 11.95 3.69 -18.91
C SER A 32 11.76 3.90 -17.42
N ALA A 33 10.62 4.49 -17.05
CA ALA A 33 10.10 4.53 -15.69
C ALA A 33 8.81 3.70 -15.54
N LEU A 34 8.52 2.84 -16.51
CA LEU A 34 7.37 1.93 -16.46
C LEU A 34 7.63 0.78 -15.49
N PRO A 35 6.56 0.21 -14.87
CA PRO A 35 6.67 -1.08 -14.21
C PRO A 35 7.28 -2.14 -15.14
N ALA A 36 8.08 -3.05 -14.59
CA ALA A 36 8.84 -4.04 -15.37
C ALA A 36 7.95 -4.86 -16.33
N ALA A 37 6.81 -5.36 -15.84
CA ALA A 37 5.83 -6.07 -16.66
C ALA A 37 5.28 -5.21 -17.80
N ALA A 38 4.96 -3.93 -17.55
CA ALA A 38 4.47 -3.02 -18.58
C ALA A 38 5.54 -2.69 -19.62
N LEU A 39 6.81 -2.55 -19.21
CA LEU A 39 7.93 -2.38 -20.14
C LEU A 39 8.11 -3.61 -21.03
N ALA A 40 8.03 -4.82 -20.45
CA ALA A 40 8.18 -6.07 -21.19
C ALA A 40 7.18 -6.18 -22.37
N GLU A 41 5.95 -5.69 -22.18
CA GLU A 41 4.89 -5.75 -23.20
C GLU A 41 5.05 -4.75 -24.35
N VAL A 42 5.83 -3.68 -24.15
CA VAL A 42 6.06 -2.65 -25.20
C VAL A 42 7.40 -2.79 -25.89
N LEU A 43 8.31 -3.64 -25.39
CA LEU A 43 9.61 -3.89 -26.01
C LEU A 43 9.45 -4.49 -27.42
N PRO A 44 10.41 -4.23 -28.32
CA PRO A 44 10.39 -4.82 -29.63
C PRO A 44 10.76 -6.31 -29.56
N ALA A 45 10.34 -7.11 -30.53
CA ALA A 45 10.48 -8.58 -30.50
C ALA A 45 11.94 -9.05 -30.43
N GLU A 46 12.88 -8.25 -30.96
CA GLU A 46 14.31 -8.57 -30.90
C GLU A 46 14.87 -8.46 -29.47
N ALA A 47 14.15 -7.80 -28.55
CA ALA A 47 14.49 -7.68 -27.14
C ALA A 47 13.75 -8.71 -26.26
N GLU A 48 13.24 -9.80 -26.83
CA GLU A 48 12.52 -10.84 -26.08
C GLU A 48 13.31 -11.41 -24.89
N PRO A 49 14.64 -11.65 -24.96
CA PRO A 49 15.39 -12.09 -23.78
C PRO A 49 15.31 -11.10 -22.61
N LEU A 50 15.33 -9.79 -22.89
CA LEU A 50 15.16 -8.76 -21.87
C LEU A 50 13.71 -8.73 -21.35
N ALA A 51 12.72 -8.86 -22.23
CA ALA A 51 11.31 -8.92 -21.84
C ALA A 51 11.05 -10.10 -20.88
N GLN A 52 11.68 -11.26 -21.11
CA GLN A 52 11.57 -12.41 -20.22
C GLN A 52 12.13 -12.15 -18.82
N GLU A 53 13.29 -11.51 -18.71
CA GLU A 53 13.84 -11.14 -17.40
C GLU A 53 12.97 -10.11 -16.68
N LEU A 54 12.42 -9.12 -17.40
CA LEU A 54 11.52 -8.13 -16.82
C LEU A 54 10.22 -8.76 -16.29
N ARG A 55 9.65 -9.75 -16.98
CA ARG A 55 8.44 -10.47 -16.53
C ARG A 55 8.66 -11.27 -15.25
N ARG A 56 9.91 -11.59 -14.88
CA ARG A 56 10.24 -12.31 -13.63
C ARG A 56 10.28 -11.42 -12.40
N ILE A 57 10.09 -10.11 -12.53
CA ILE A 57 10.08 -9.17 -11.41
C ILE A 57 8.63 -9.04 -10.88
N PRO A 58 8.27 -9.71 -9.77
CA PRO A 58 6.90 -9.68 -9.27
C PRO A 58 6.59 -8.33 -8.61
N ALA A 59 5.32 -7.93 -8.69
CA ALA A 59 4.76 -6.85 -7.89
C ALA A 59 3.68 -7.42 -6.97
N ALA A 60 3.62 -6.95 -5.73
CA ALA A 60 2.53 -7.25 -4.81
C ALA A 60 1.40 -6.24 -4.96
N SER A 61 0.17 -6.67 -4.69
CA SER A 61 -1.01 -5.81 -4.71
C SER A 61 -1.37 -5.38 -3.30
N VAL A 62 -1.67 -4.09 -3.13
CA VAL A 62 -2.07 -3.53 -1.83
C VAL A 62 -3.36 -2.74 -2.03
N ALA A 63 -4.37 -3.05 -1.22
CA ALA A 63 -5.56 -2.22 -1.10
C ALA A 63 -5.34 -1.21 0.03
N VAL A 64 -5.49 0.07 -0.30
CA VAL A 64 -5.38 1.18 0.65
C VAL A 64 -6.80 1.64 0.99
N VAL A 65 -7.21 1.43 2.24
CA VAL A 65 -8.54 1.79 2.73
C VAL A 65 -8.40 2.94 3.73
N ASN A 66 -8.92 4.11 3.34
CA ASN A 66 -8.94 5.29 4.19
C ASN A 66 -10.23 5.30 5.01
N LEU A 67 -10.11 5.40 6.33
CA LEU A 67 -11.24 5.47 7.26
C LEU A 67 -11.19 6.78 8.03
N GLN A 68 -12.33 7.45 8.16
CA GLN A 68 -12.46 8.67 8.95
C GLN A 68 -13.59 8.50 9.97
N TYR A 69 -13.32 8.87 11.21
CA TYR A 69 -14.27 8.80 12.32
C TYR A 69 -14.40 10.17 12.97
N GLU A 70 -15.63 10.67 13.07
CA GLU A 70 -15.94 11.94 13.74
C GLU A 70 -16.10 11.72 15.25
N GLY A 71 -15.60 12.67 16.06
CA GLY A 71 -15.79 12.69 17.51
C GLY A 71 -15.10 11.55 18.28
N VAL A 72 -14.24 10.77 17.61
CA VAL A 72 -13.47 9.69 18.22
C VAL A 72 -12.05 10.18 18.49
N THR A 73 -11.52 9.88 19.67
CA THR A 73 -10.08 9.92 19.96
C THR A 73 -9.57 8.49 19.98
N LEU A 74 -8.53 8.19 19.20
CA LEU A 74 -7.94 6.86 19.11
C LEU A 74 -7.46 6.39 20.49
N PRO A 75 -7.89 5.23 21.02
CA PRO A 75 -7.27 4.61 22.17
C PRO A 75 -6.42 3.42 21.71
N VAL A 76 -5.45 3.60 20.80
CA VAL A 76 -4.64 2.44 20.39
C VAL A 76 -3.57 2.18 21.43
N THR A 77 -3.75 1.09 22.17
CA THR A 77 -2.76 0.61 23.14
C THR A 77 -1.91 -0.43 22.44
N VAL A 78 -0.74 -0.05 21.91
CA VAL A 78 0.22 -1.06 21.44
C VAL A 78 0.70 -1.81 22.68
N ARG A 79 0.18 -3.02 22.89
CA ARG A 79 0.67 -3.91 23.93
C ARG A 79 2.06 -4.35 23.50
N ALA A 80 3.09 -3.67 23.99
CA ALA A 80 4.46 -4.16 23.88
C ALA A 80 4.48 -5.59 24.42
N ALA A 81 4.99 -6.53 23.62
CA ALA A 81 5.25 -7.88 24.08
C ALA A 81 6.07 -7.79 25.37
N PRO A 82 5.68 -8.50 26.45
CA PRO A 82 6.38 -8.36 27.71
C PRO A 82 7.84 -8.75 27.51
N ALA A 83 8.74 -7.78 27.66
CA ALA A 83 10.12 -8.08 27.97
C ALA A 83 10.07 -8.85 29.29
N GLY A 84 10.48 -10.11 29.25
CA GLY A 84 10.40 -10.97 30.42
C GLY A 84 11.25 -10.41 31.55
N ASP A 85 10.61 -10.03 32.65
CA ASP A 85 11.24 -10.00 33.96
C ASP A 85 10.29 -10.49 35.04
N ALA A 86 10.83 -11.38 35.87
CA ALA A 86 10.18 -11.92 37.03
C ALA A 86 10.35 -10.94 38.20
N SER A 87 9.27 -10.65 38.94
CA SER A 87 9.20 -10.72 40.41
C SER A 87 8.17 -9.77 41.04
N ALA A 88 7.30 -10.38 41.86
CA ALA A 88 6.75 -9.95 43.14
C ALA A 88 5.93 -8.65 43.32
N HIS A 89 4.66 -8.87 43.71
CA HIS A 89 3.93 -8.24 44.82
C HIS A 89 3.84 -6.70 44.87
N GLY A 90 2.78 -6.16 44.24
CA GLY A 90 2.30 -4.79 44.48
C GLY A 90 0.82 -4.66 44.14
N ARG A 91 0.02 -4.07 45.04
CA ARG A 91 -1.43 -3.81 44.93
C ARG A 91 -1.79 -3.07 43.61
N PRO A 92 -2.97 -3.33 43.00
CA PRO A 92 -3.41 -2.56 41.85
C PRO A 92 -3.78 -1.13 42.29
N GLY A 93 -2.98 -0.16 41.88
CA GLY A 93 -3.34 1.26 41.90
C GLY A 93 -4.40 1.56 40.83
N PRO A 94 -5.01 2.77 40.84
CA PRO A 94 -6.05 3.14 39.89
C PRO A 94 -5.55 2.97 38.46
N ALA A 95 -6.38 2.38 37.60
CA ALA A 95 -6.09 2.21 36.19
C ALA A 95 -5.87 3.59 35.55
N HIS A 96 -4.61 3.99 35.42
CA HIS A 96 -4.23 5.09 34.56
C HIS A 96 -4.64 4.69 33.15
N ALA A 97 -5.67 5.36 32.62
CA ALA A 97 -6.07 5.26 31.23
C ALA A 97 -4.81 5.42 30.37
N ALA A 98 -4.46 4.37 29.64
CA ALA A 98 -3.32 4.41 28.73
C ALA A 98 -3.55 5.54 27.73
N ALA A 99 -2.58 6.46 27.64
CA ALA A 99 -2.62 7.50 26.63
C ALA A 99 -2.67 6.84 25.23
N PRO A 100 -3.37 7.44 24.26
CA PRO A 100 -3.29 7.02 22.86
C PRO A 100 -1.82 6.83 22.48
N ALA A 101 -1.44 5.72 21.84
CA ALA A 101 -0.09 5.63 21.29
C ALA A 101 0.15 6.83 20.35
N GLN A 102 0.96 7.79 20.79
CA GLN A 102 1.47 8.88 19.97
C GLN A 102 2.52 8.30 19.03
N GLY A 103 2.06 7.70 17.94
CA GLY A 103 2.90 7.03 16.96
C GLY A 103 2.41 7.26 15.55
N PHE A 104 3.28 6.97 14.58
CA PHE A 104 2.92 7.03 13.17
C PHE A 104 1.83 5.99 12.80
N GLY A 105 1.81 4.86 13.50
CA GLY A 105 0.95 3.72 13.19
C GLY A 105 1.53 2.44 13.77
N HIS A 106 1.04 1.29 13.31
CA HIS A 106 1.60 -0.03 13.63
C HIS A 106 1.59 -0.95 12.41
N LEU A 107 2.44 -1.97 12.46
CA LEU A 107 2.50 -3.06 11.49
C LEU A 107 1.91 -4.33 12.12
N VAL A 108 1.33 -5.18 11.28
CA VAL A 108 0.77 -6.47 11.71
C VAL A 108 1.63 -7.59 11.12
N PRO A 109 2.24 -8.45 11.95
CA PRO A 109 2.98 -9.61 11.46
C PRO A 109 2.07 -10.57 10.70
N SER A 110 2.57 -11.16 9.62
CA SER A 110 1.77 -12.14 8.83
C SER A 110 1.31 -13.38 9.62
N SER A 111 1.95 -13.69 10.74
CA SER A 111 1.53 -14.77 11.66
C SER A 111 0.29 -14.41 12.48
N GLU A 112 0.00 -13.12 12.63
CA GLU A 112 -1.19 -12.60 13.30
C GLU A 112 -2.32 -12.39 12.30
N ASP A 113 -2.03 -11.69 11.20
CA ASP A 113 -2.93 -11.57 10.07
C ASP A 113 -2.16 -11.35 8.76
N ALA A 114 -2.25 -12.30 7.83
CA ALA A 114 -1.58 -12.22 6.53
C ALA A 114 -2.24 -11.24 5.54
N SER A 115 -3.52 -10.90 5.76
CA SER A 115 -4.31 -10.00 4.92
C SER A 115 -4.15 -8.52 5.30
N LEU A 116 -3.58 -8.21 6.46
CA LEU A 116 -3.38 -6.87 7.00
C LEU A 116 -1.89 -6.58 7.15
N LEU A 117 -1.40 -5.51 6.53
CA LEU A 117 0.00 -5.10 6.61
C LEU A 117 0.24 -4.16 7.80
N GLY A 118 -0.72 -3.29 8.08
CA GLY A 118 -0.62 -2.29 9.13
C GLY A 118 -1.63 -1.15 8.97
N ILE A 119 -1.61 -0.27 9.95
CA ILE A 119 -2.49 0.91 10.02
C ILE A 119 -1.65 2.15 10.33
N VAL A 120 -1.79 3.18 9.50
CA VAL A 120 -1.19 4.50 9.71
C VAL A 120 -2.20 5.40 10.41
N TYR A 121 -1.73 6.16 11.40
CA TYR A 121 -2.53 7.14 12.15
C TYR A 121 -2.33 8.52 11.52
N ASP A 122 -2.99 8.76 10.39
CA ASP A 122 -2.76 9.95 9.55
C ASP A 122 -2.94 11.26 10.33
N SER A 123 -3.97 11.34 11.17
CA SER A 123 -4.25 12.52 12.00
C SER A 123 -3.21 12.79 13.09
N VAL A 124 -2.44 11.77 13.49
CA VAL A 124 -1.33 11.96 14.45
C VAL A 124 -0.12 12.55 13.74
N ALA A 125 0.19 12.04 12.55
CA ALA A 125 1.33 12.50 11.76
C ALA A 125 1.08 13.86 11.10
N PHE A 126 -0.13 14.08 10.60
CA PHE A 126 -0.51 15.28 9.84
C PHE A 126 -1.92 15.77 10.23
N PRO A 127 -2.10 16.33 11.45
CA PRO A 127 -3.40 16.84 11.90
C PRO A 127 -4.02 17.89 10.96
N GLN A 128 -3.18 18.60 10.19
CA GLN A 128 -3.62 19.63 9.24
C GLN A 128 -4.45 19.05 8.08
N HIS A 129 -4.44 17.73 7.88
CA HIS A 129 -5.23 17.05 6.86
C HIS A 129 -6.63 16.64 7.34
N ASP A 130 -7.01 16.88 8.60
CA ASP A 130 -8.28 16.41 9.18
C ASP A 130 -9.52 17.22 8.75
N GLY A 131 -9.37 18.09 7.75
CA GLY A 131 -10.41 19.01 7.32
C GLY A 131 -10.71 20.08 8.37
N THR A 132 -11.53 21.07 8.02
CA THR A 132 -11.89 22.17 8.93
C THR A 132 -13.22 21.93 9.67
N GLY A 133 -13.74 20.70 9.57
CA GLY A 133 -15.06 20.32 10.11
C GLY A 133 -15.00 19.94 11.59
N ALA A 134 -15.88 19.03 12.00
CA ALA A 134 -15.82 18.45 13.33
C ALA A 134 -14.49 17.72 13.55
N ALA A 135 -14.03 17.68 14.82
CA ALA A 135 -12.84 16.91 15.18
C ALA A 135 -12.99 15.46 14.70
N SER A 136 -12.05 15.01 13.89
CA SER A 136 -12.08 13.69 13.28
C SER A 136 -10.71 13.04 13.31
N VAL A 137 -10.71 11.72 13.22
CA VAL A 137 -9.51 10.91 13.11
C VAL A 137 -9.53 10.21 11.76
N ARG A 138 -8.39 10.23 11.09
CA ARG A 138 -8.11 9.58 9.80
C ARG A 138 -7.09 8.46 10.00
N LEU A 139 -7.40 7.33 9.40
CA LEU A 139 -6.58 6.13 9.39
C LEU A 139 -6.41 5.63 7.97
N THR A 140 -5.20 5.15 7.65
CA THR A 140 -4.93 4.42 6.43
C THR A 140 -4.66 2.96 6.78
N VAL A 141 -5.56 2.07 6.36
CA VAL A 141 -5.40 0.62 6.51
C VAL A 141 -4.82 0.05 5.21
N MET A 142 -3.71 -0.67 5.32
CA MET A 142 -3.05 -1.32 4.19
C MET A 142 -3.32 -2.82 4.21
N LEU A 143 -4.04 -3.32 3.20
CA LEU A 143 -4.44 -4.72 3.08
C LEU A 143 -3.70 -5.41 1.93
N GLY A 144 -3.39 -6.70 2.09
CA GLY A 144 -2.89 -7.58 1.04
C GLY A 144 -1.39 -7.82 1.08
N GLY A 145 -0.64 -7.22 0.14
CA GLY A 145 0.76 -7.57 -0.11
C GLY A 145 0.88 -8.88 -0.88
N ALA A 146 1.87 -9.71 -0.53
CA ALA A 146 2.09 -11.00 -1.19
C ALA A 146 0.88 -11.96 -1.08
N TRP A 147 0.02 -11.75 -0.07
CA TRP A 147 -1.15 -12.57 0.22
C TRP A 147 -2.45 -12.05 -0.41
N PHE A 148 -2.42 -10.90 -1.11
CA PHE A 148 -3.63 -10.27 -1.65
C PHE A 148 -4.47 -11.25 -2.47
N GLY A 149 -3.86 -11.97 -3.40
CA GLY A 149 -4.55 -12.95 -4.25
C GLY A 149 -5.27 -14.04 -3.46
N GLN A 150 -4.69 -14.47 -2.34
CA GLN A 150 -5.28 -15.50 -1.47
C GLN A 150 -6.37 -14.93 -0.58
N SER A 151 -6.21 -13.70 -0.09
CA SER A 151 -7.14 -13.06 0.85
C SER A 151 -8.35 -12.42 0.17
N PHE A 152 -8.16 -11.83 -1.01
CA PHE A 152 -9.16 -10.96 -1.66
C PHE A 152 -9.40 -11.30 -3.14
N GLY A 153 -8.68 -12.28 -3.70
CA GLY A 153 -8.80 -12.67 -5.10
C GLY A 153 -8.05 -11.73 -6.05
N ASP A 154 -8.55 -11.60 -7.29
CA ASP A 154 -7.95 -10.72 -8.30
C ASP A 154 -8.01 -9.25 -7.85
N PRO A 155 -6.86 -8.55 -7.72
CA PRO A 155 -6.82 -7.12 -7.40
C PRO A 155 -7.68 -6.22 -8.28
N ALA A 156 -7.86 -6.58 -9.56
CA ALA A 156 -8.68 -5.80 -10.48
C ALA A 156 -10.20 -6.01 -10.27
N ALA A 157 -10.58 -7.11 -9.63
CA ALA A 157 -11.98 -7.50 -9.41
C ALA A 157 -12.40 -7.53 -7.93
N ALA A 158 -11.47 -7.29 -7.00
CA ALA A 158 -11.73 -7.33 -5.56
C ALA A 158 -12.86 -6.35 -5.18
N ALA A 159 -13.89 -6.88 -4.50
CA ALA A 159 -15.07 -6.09 -4.15
C ALA A 159 -14.72 -5.00 -3.12
N PRO A 160 -15.00 -3.70 -3.40
CA PRO A 160 -14.68 -2.63 -2.46
C PRO A 160 -15.34 -2.81 -1.08
N ALA A 161 -16.54 -3.40 -1.03
CA ALA A 161 -17.25 -3.70 0.22
C ALA A 161 -16.50 -4.72 1.10
N LEU A 162 -15.87 -5.74 0.49
CA LEU A 162 -15.07 -6.73 1.22
C LEU A 162 -13.83 -6.09 1.84
N LEU A 163 -13.12 -5.27 1.06
CA LEU A 163 -11.93 -4.54 1.52
C LEU A 163 -12.28 -3.57 2.66
N LEU A 164 -13.38 -2.83 2.50
CA LEU A 164 -13.89 -1.92 3.53
C LEU A 164 -14.26 -2.68 4.81
N GLN A 165 -14.98 -3.79 4.69
CA GLN A 165 -15.37 -4.60 5.84
C GLN A 165 -14.15 -5.13 6.60
N ARG A 166 -13.13 -5.64 5.88
CA ARG A 166 -11.90 -6.12 6.53
C ARG A 166 -11.16 -4.98 7.22
N ALA A 167 -11.03 -3.82 6.58
CA ALA A 167 -10.37 -2.66 7.19
C ALA A 167 -11.10 -2.16 8.44
N GLN A 168 -12.43 -2.13 8.44
CA GLN A 168 -13.22 -1.77 9.61
C GLN A 168 -13.08 -2.79 10.75
N ALA A 169 -13.03 -4.08 10.44
CA ALA A 169 -12.76 -5.13 11.43
C ALA A 169 -11.37 -4.94 12.05
N ALA A 170 -10.35 -4.73 11.20
CA ALA A 170 -8.98 -4.50 11.64
C ALA A 170 -8.82 -3.32 12.60
N VAL A 171 -9.59 -2.24 12.43
CA VAL A 171 -9.56 -1.09 13.36
C VAL A 171 -10.28 -1.38 14.68
N ARG A 172 -11.33 -2.22 14.67
CA ARG A 172 -12.11 -2.57 15.87
C ARG A 172 -11.44 -3.64 16.74
N GLU A 173 -10.60 -4.47 16.14
CA GLU A 173 -9.91 -5.58 16.81
C GLU A 173 -8.69 -5.13 17.63
N GLN A 174 -8.36 -3.83 17.63
CA GLN A 174 -7.20 -3.21 18.30
C GLN A 174 -7.55 -2.58 19.65
#